data_AF-A0AAP5N1G8-F1
#
_entry.id   AF-A0AAP5N1G8-F1
#
_cell.length_a   1.000
_cell.length_b   1.000
_cell.length_c   1.000
_cell.angle_alpha   90.00
_cell.angle_beta   90.00
_cell.angle_gamma   90.00
#
_symmetry.space_group_name_H-M   'P 1'
#
loop_
_entity.id
_entity.type
_entity.pdbx_description
1 polymer ?
#
loop_
_entity_poly.entity_id
_entity_poly.type
_entity_poly.pdbx_seq_one_letter_code
_entity_poly.pdbx_strand_id
1 'polypeptide(L)'
;MAFLLKDWLHADGQKHTYLIFKEVYPFSDLRRLEQLADKLYDAGIPFIVSIRPVFSNTDYPAMKRYLETLKYVQARNGSILVNAPVVASAISQNDQNLKAQMESFVDVLADNGIAPLGMGVEMYWSYDRKYTADAMGFFNSGILFPNEKLMYKSRSDSSEPFTSSMYSLKMSFLKQFKRSGKALGEFPMNMAITYDFFKDKTQLDQAVQELVDSWITFADYKYGYHEVRTQANTISSRNGSLLINGHNVDLNNSVKSISSDYTYRQEEQKSFTALFNVQNKIFITFILMTLIAFGIFIIIGHRLYKRKYFK
;
A
#
# COMPACT_ATOMS: atom_id res chain seq x y z
N MET A 1 15.83 -9.46 31.35
CA MET A 1 15.61 -8.02 31.08
C MET A 1 14.26 -7.75 30.41
N ALA A 2 13.92 -8.36 29.27
CA ALA A 2 12.66 -8.07 28.56
C ALA A 2 11.37 -8.38 29.37
N PHE A 3 11.35 -9.48 30.13
CA PHE A 3 10.23 -9.80 31.04
C PHE A 3 10.10 -8.80 32.21
N LEU A 4 11.21 -8.32 32.77
CA LEU A 4 11.19 -7.27 33.80
C LEU A 4 10.65 -5.94 33.25
N LEU A 5 10.99 -5.62 32.00
CA LEU A 5 10.46 -4.43 31.32
C LEU A 5 8.95 -4.57 31.07
N LYS A 6 8.47 -5.76 30.71
CA LYS A 6 7.04 -6.06 30.58
C LYS A 6 6.28 -5.76 31.88
N ASP A 7 6.80 -6.27 32.99
CA ASP A 7 6.18 -6.10 34.31
C ASP A 7 6.18 -4.62 34.73
N TRP A 8 7.26 -3.90 34.43
CA TRP A 8 7.33 -2.45 34.66
C TRP A 8 6.37 -1.64 33.79
N LEU A 9 6.13 -2.08 32.55
CA LEU A 9 5.19 -1.45 31.61
C LEU A 9 3.73 -1.90 31.81
N HIS A 10 3.45 -2.77 32.79
CA HIS A 10 2.12 -3.37 33.03
C HIS A 10 1.52 -4.01 31.77
N ALA A 11 2.35 -4.59 30.91
CA ALA A 11 1.92 -5.29 29.70
C ALA A 11 1.42 -6.70 30.06
N ASP A 12 0.27 -6.78 30.74
CA ASP A 12 -0.31 -8.01 31.30
C ASP A 12 -1.37 -8.69 30.43
N GLY A 13 -1.46 -8.28 29.16
CA GLY A 13 -2.36 -8.88 28.17
C GLY A 13 -1.92 -10.27 27.69
N GLN A 14 -2.84 -10.97 27.03
CA GLN A 14 -2.53 -12.22 26.32
C GLN A 14 -1.45 -11.96 25.25
N LYS A 15 -0.45 -12.84 25.20
CA LYS A 15 0.70 -12.73 24.31
C LYS A 15 0.39 -13.48 23.02
N HIS A 16 0.43 -12.77 21.91
CA HIS A 16 0.14 -13.33 20.60
C HIS A 16 1.35 -13.18 19.68
N THR A 17 1.60 -14.23 18.90
CA THR A 17 2.55 -14.19 17.79
C THR A 17 1.77 -14.11 16.49
N TYR A 18 2.15 -13.21 15.60
CA TYR A 18 1.50 -13.02 14.31
C TYR A 18 2.49 -13.31 13.18
N LEU A 19 2.03 -13.93 12.10
CA LEU A 19 2.82 -14.19 10.91
C LEU A 19 2.54 -13.15 9.83
N ILE A 20 3.58 -12.59 9.22
CA ILE A 20 3.44 -11.53 8.22
C ILE A 20 4.29 -11.81 6.99
N PHE A 21 3.68 -11.65 5.82
CA PHE A 21 4.36 -11.58 4.53
C PHE A 21 4.32 -10.15 4.01
N LYS A 22 5.49 -9.52 3.97
CA LYS A 22 5.67 -8.13 3.54
C LYS A 22 5.85 -8.03 2.03
N GLU A 23 5.76 -6.81 1.52
CA GLU A 23 6.18 -6.47 0.15
C GLU A 23 5.31 -7.10 -0.94
N VAL A 24 4.00 -7.24 -0.70
CA VAL A 24 3.05 -7.69 -1.71
C VAL A 24 2.48 -6.49 -2.48
N TYR A 25 2.52 -6.54 -3.82
CA TYR A 25 2.05 -5.46 -4.71
C TYR A 25 1.44 -6.04 -6.00
N PRO A 26 0.74 -5.24 -6.84
CA PRO A 26 0.02 -5.78 -8.01
C PRO A 26 0.87 -6.54 -9.04
N PHE A 27 2.18 -6.29 -9.07
CA PHE A 27 3.12 -6.98 -9.97
C PHE A 27 3.86 -8.13 -9.29
N SER A 28 3.55 -8.44 -8.02
CA SER A 28 3.92 -9.71 -7.41
C SER A 28 3.24 -10.86 -8.18
N ASP A 29 3.77 -12.08 -8.04
CA ASP A 29 3.12 -13.25 -8.62
C ASP A 29 1.90 -13.63 -7.78
N LEU A 30 0.73 -13.22 -8.28
CA LEU A 30 -0.55 -13.41 -7.61
C LEU A 30 -0.92 -14.88 -7.42
N ARG A 31 -0.54 -15.75 -8.37
CA ARG A 31 -0.76 -17.20 -8.23
C ARG A 31 0.05 -17.78 -7.09
N ARG A 32 1.28 -17.28 -6.87
CA ARG A 32 2.07 -17.67 -5.69
C ARG A 32 1.48 -17.15 -4.39
N LEU A 33 0.84 -15.99 -4.41
CA LEU A 33 0.13 -15.46 -3.23
C LEU A 33 -1.10 -16.32 -2.89
N GLU A 34 -1.84 -16.77 -3.89
CA GLU A 34 -2.96 -17.72 -3.73
C GLU A 34 -2.46 -19.06 -3.17
N GLN A 35 -1.36 -19.60 -3.72
CA GLN A 35 -0.75 -20.84 -3.22
C GLN A 35 -0.27 -20.71 -1.77
N LEU A 36 0.30 -19.57 -1.39
CA LEU A 36 0.67 -19.28 0.00
C LEU A 36 -0.57 -19.31 0.89
N ALA A 37 -1.65 -18.64 0.47
CA ALA A 37 -2.89 -18.56 1.22
C ALA A 37 -3.53 -19.94 1.41
N ASP A 38 -3.62 -20.74 0.35
CA ASP A 38 -4.17 -22.10 0.43
C ASP A 38 -3.36 -22.98 1.38
N LYS A 39 -2.03 -22.99 1.24
CA LYS A 39 -1.15 -23.81 2.08
C LYS A 39 -1.22 -23.44 3.57
N LEU A 40 -1.28 -22.14 3.89
CA LEU A 40 -1.39 -21.68 5.26
C LEU A 40 -2.80 -21.95 5.83
N TYR A 41 -3.83 -21.78 5.02
CA TYR A 41 -5.21 -22.11 5.38
C TYR A 41 -5.40 -23.60 5.68
N ASP A 42 -4.89 -24.47 4.80
CA ASP A 42 -4.92 -25.93 4.99
C ASP A 42 -4.14 -26.36 6.23
N ALA A 43 -3.06 -25.65 6.56
CA ALA A 43 -2.29 -25.85 7.78
C ALA A 43 -2.92 -25.22 9.04
N GLY A 44 -4.03 -24.50 8.91
CA GLY A 44 -4.67 -23.79 10.03
C GLY A 44 -3.85 -22.62 10.59
N ILE A 45 -2.92 -22.07 9.81
CA ILE A 45 -2.04 -20.98 10.22
C ILE A 45 -2.63 -19.64 9.75
N PRO A 46 -3.18 -18.81 10.64
CA PRO A 46 -3.59 -17.46 10.26
C PRO A 46 -2.36 -16.60 9.97
N PHE A 47 -2.51 -15.67 9.03
CA PHE A 47 -1.40 -14.85 8.57
C PHE A 47 -1.88 -13.46 8.14
N ILE A 48 -0.91 -12.57 7.98
CA ILE A 48 -1.11 -11.20 7.54
C ILE A 48 -0.31 -10.99 6.26
N VAL A 49 -0.91 -10.31 5.30
CA VAL A 49 -0.24 -9.81 4.10
C VAL A 49 -0.14 -8.29 4.21
N SER A 50 1.10 -7.79 4.23
CA SER A 50 1.38 -6.35 4.21
C SER A 50 1.57 -5.90 2.77
N ILE A 51 0.58 -5.16 2.28
CA ILE A 51 0.45 -4.73 0.89
C ILE A 51 1.02 -3.35 0.67
N ARG A 52 1.71 -3.12 -0.44
CA ARG A 52 2.16 -1.76 -0.78
C ARG A 52 1.03 -0.96 -1.40
N PRO A 53 0.86 0.32 -1.01
CA PRO A 53 -0.12 1.18 -1.61
C PRO A 53 0.26 1.52 -3.05
N VAL A 54 -0.76 1.67 -3.90
CA VAL A 54 -0.63 2.03 -5.31
C VAL A 54 -1.47 3.26 -5.57
N PHE A 55 -0.81 4.37 -5.89
CA PHE A 55 -1.43 5.71 -5.95
C PHE A 55 -1.85 6.14 -7.36
N SER A 56 -1.59 5.34 -8.38
CA SER A 56 -1.95 5.64 -9.76
C SER A 56 -2.34 4.38 -10.52
N ASN A 57 -3.10 4.55 -11.62
CA ASN A 57 -3.51 3.48 -12.51
C ASN A 57 -4.27 2.34 -11.80
N THR A 58 -5.12 2.68 -10.83
CA THR A 58 -5.90 1.71 -10.05
C THR A 58 -7.01 1.01 -10.85
N ASP A 59 -7.30 1.53 -12.05
CA ASP A 59 -8.26 1.01 -13.02
C ASP A 59 -7.66 -0.07 -13.95
N TYR A 60 -6.33 -0.23 -13.96
CA TYR A 60 -5.66 -1.22 -14.80
C TYR A 60 -6.07 -2.66 -14.46
N PRO A 61 -6.10 -3.56 -15.46
CA PRO A 61 -6.41 -4.99 -15.24
C PRO A 61 -5.52 -5.65 -14.18
N ALA A 62 -4.25 -5.23 -14.06
CA ALA A 62 -3.34 -5.73 -13.04
C ALA A 62 -3.82 -5.40 -11.62
N MET A 63 -4.33 -4.18 -11.41
CA MET A 63 -4.90 -3.78 -10.12
C MET A 63 -6.19 -4.55 -9.81
N LYS A 64 -7.08 -4.74 -10.80
CA LYS A 64 -8.31 -5.52 -10.60
C LYS A 64 -8.01 -6.98 -10.22
N ARG A 65 -7.06 -7.62 -10.91
CA ARG A 65 -6.58 -8.98 -10.57
C ARG A 65 -6.00 -9.01 -9.16
N TYR A 66 -5.20 -8.01 -8.82
CA TYR A 66 -4.63 -7.88 -7.49
C TYR A 66 -5.69 -7.79 -6.40
N LEU A 67 -6.70 -6.93 -6.56
CA LEU A 67 -7.81 -6.79 -5.62
C LEU A 67 -8.60 -8.10 -5.45
N GLU A 68 -8.89 -8.82 -6.54
CA GLU A 68 -9.53 -10.15 -6.45
C GLU A 68 -8.64 -11.17 -5.72
N THR A 69 -7.32 -11.17 -5.95
CA THR A 69 -6.40 -12.02 -5.19
C THR A 69 -6.35 -11.62 -3.70
N LEU A 70 -6.44 -10.33 -3.35
CA LEU A 70 -6.52 -9.92 -1.94
C LEU A 70 -7.82 -10.41 -1.28
N LYS A 71 -8.95 -10.39 -1.99
CA LYS A 71 -10.20 -11.01 -1.50
C LYS A 71 -10.03 -12.51 -1.30
N TYR A 72 -9.35 -13.19 -2.22
CA TYR A 72 -9.01 -14.61 -2.10
C TYR A 72 -8.22 -14.90 -0.82
N VAL A 73 -7.19 -14.09 -0.55
CA VAL A 73 -6.37 -14.17 0.66
C VAL A 73 -7.22 -13.96 1.92
N GLN A 74 -8.11 -12.96 1.94
CA GLN A 74 -9.00 -12.72 3.08
C GLN A 74 -9.93 -13.90 3.37
N ALA A 75 -10.47 -14.52 2.33
CA ALA A 75 -11.33 -15.69 2.44
C ALA A 75 -10.59 -16.93 3.01
N ARG A 76 -9.25 -16.91 3.04
CA ARG A 76 -8.36 -17.98 3.55
C ARG A 76 -7.69 -17.61 4.84
N ASN A 77 -8.42 -16.91 5.71
CA ASN A 77 -7.95 -16.41 7.00
C ASN A 77 -6.77 -15.43 6.95
N GLY A 78 -6.38 -14.96 5.76
CA GLY A 78 -5.41 -13.89 5.61
C GLY A 78 -5.98 -12.54 6.07
N SER A 79 -5.19 -11.74 6.78
CA SER A 79 -5.52 -10.36 7.11
C SER A 79 -4.72 -9.40 6.23
N ILE A 80 -5.27 -8.23 5.92
CA ILE A 80 -4.61 -7.24 5.07
C ILE A 80 -4.09 -6.07 5.93
N LEU A 81 -2.84 -5.69 5.74
CA LEU A 81 -2.25 -4.46 6.28
C LEU A 81 -1.76 -3.59 5.14
N VAL A 82 -1.91 -2.27 5.27
CA VAL A 82 -1.32 -1.33 4.31
C VAL A 82 0.11 -1.00 4.76
N ASN A 83 1.10 -1.27 3.93
CA ASN A 83 2.49 -0.92 4.21
C ASN A 83 2.74 0.57 3.96
N ALA A 84 3.76 1.13 4.60
CA ALA A 84 4.27 2.44 4.24
C ALA A 84 4.69 2.50 2.75
N PRO A 85 4.33 3.56 2.01
CA PRO A 85 4.84 3.77 0.65
C PRO A 85 6.37 3.93 0.67
N VAL A 86 7.02 3.57 -0.44
CA VAL A 86 8.47 3.72 -0.60
C VAL A 86 8.84 5.20 -0.58
N VAL A 87 9.64 5.61 0.40
CA VAL A 87 10.17 6.98 0.45
C VAL A 87 11.42 7.10 -0.43
N ALA A 88 11.24 7.52 -1.68
CA ALA A 88 12.36 7.93 -2.53
C ALA A 88 12.69 9.41 -2.32
N SER A 89 13.95 9.80 -2.52
CA SER A 89 14.40 11.21 -2.53
C SER A 89 13.64 12.07 -3.57
N ALA A 90 13.02 11.41 -4.55
CA ALA A 90 12.20 12.01 -5.60
C ALA A 90 10.72 12.19 -5.23
N ILE A 91 10.26 11.69 -4.06
CA ILE A 91 9.05 12.23 -3.41
C ILE A 91 9.44 13.65 -3.03
N SER A 92 9.17 14.58 -3.96
CA SER A 92 9.58 15.96 -3.85
C SER A 92 9.19 16.50 -2.48
N GLN A 93 9.93 17.47 -1.97
CA GLN A 93 9.55 18.17 -0.73
C GLN A 93 8.14 18.82 -0.82
N ASN A 94 7.53 18.80 -2.01
CA ASN A 94 6.20 19.28 -2.36
C ASN A 94 5.10 18.20 -2.50
N ASP A 95 5.31 16.94 -2.10
CA ASP A 95 4.21 15.97 -2.05
C ASP A 95 3.20 16.32 -0.93
N GLN A 96 2.38 17.34 -1.21
CA GLN A 96 1.26 17.80 -0.40
C GLN A 96 0.08 16.82 -0.45
N ASN A 97 0.20 15.68 -1.14
CA ASN A 97 -0.92 14.80 -1.45
C ASN A 97 -0.84 13.38 -0.85
N LEU A 98 0.16 13.07 -0.01
CA LEU A 98 0.29 11.74 0.60
C LEU A 98 -0.99 11.32 1.35
N LYS A 99 -1.63 12.27 2.05
CA LYS A 99 -2.89 12.04 2.76
C LYS A 99 -4.01 11.58 1.84
N ALA A 100 -4.29 12.34 0.77
CA ALA A 100 -5.37 11.96 -0.14
C ALA A 100 -5.03 10.70 -0.95
N GLN A 101 -3.75 10.45 -1.23
CA GLN A 101 -3.30 9.21 -1.89
C GLN A 101 -3.53 7.97 -1.02
N MET A 102 -3.16 8.05 0.26
CA MET A 102 -3.40 6.97 1.23
C MET A 102 -4.90 6.77 1.46
N GLU A 103 -5.64 7.85 1.63
CA GLU A 103 -7.10 7.83 1.76
C GLU A 103 -7.75 7.15 0.55
N SER A 104 -7.44 7.61 -0.66
CA SER A 104 -7.95 7.02 -1.90
C SER A 104 -7.58 5.54 -2.04
N PHE A 105 -6.37 5.14 -1.62
CA PHE A 105 -5.99 3.74 -1.66
C PHE A 105 -6.81 2.89 -0.68
N VAL A 106 -7.02 3.36 0.55
CA VAL A 106 -7.87 2.67 1.54
C VAL A 106 -9.31 2.58 1.05
N ASP A 107 -9.83 3.65 0.45
CA ASP A 107 -11.18 3.65 -0.13
C ASP A 107 -11.30 2.64 -1.27
N VAL A 108 -10.32 2.56 -2.18
CA VAL A 108 -10.30 1.53 -3.24
C VAL A 108 -10.34 0.11 -2.67
N LEU A 109 -9.64 -0.17 -1.56
CA LEU A 109 -9.72 -1.47 -0.90
C LEU A 109 -11.13 -1.72 -0.36
N ALA A 110 -11.68 -0.77 0.39
CA ALA A 110 -12.99 -0.87 1.01
C ALA A 110 -14.12 -1.06 -0.02
N ASP A 111 -14.11 -0.27 -1.10
CA ASP A 111 -15.08 -0.34 -2.20
C ASP A 111 -15.04 -1.70 -2.93
N ASN A 112 -13.93 -2.42 -2.85
CA ASN A 112 -13.77 -3.77 -3.40
C ASN A 112 -13.96 -4.88 -2.35
N GLY A 113 -14.45 -4.56 -1.15
CA GLY A 113 -14.71 -5.54 -0.09
C GLY A 113 -13.46 -6.05 0.61
N ILE A 114 -12.35 -5.30 0.54
CA ILE A 114 -11.09 -5.62 1.20
C ILE A 114 -11.00 -4.76 2.46
N ALA A 115 -10.80 -5.41 3.61
CA ALA A 115 -10.78 -4.77 4.91
C ALA A 115 -9.33 -4.68 5.43
N PRO A 116 -8.61 -3.56 5.19
CA PRO A 116 -7.32 -3.34 5.83
C PRO A 116 -7.50 -3.16 7.34
N LEU A 117 -6.60 -3.76 8.13
CA LEU A 117 -6.69 -3.79 9.60
C LEU A 117 -5.65 -2.94 10.33
N GLY A 118 -4.81 -2.22 9.59
CA GLY A 118 -3.72 -1.46 10.18
C GLY A 118 -2.64 -1.13 9.17
N MET A 119 -1.56 -0.57 9.70
CA MET A 119 -0.41 -0.15 8.89
C MET A 119 0.88 -0.87 9.26
N GLY A 120 1.60 -1.39 8.28
CA GLY A 120 2.99 -1.81 8.46
C GLY A 120 3.92 -0.62 8.21
N VAL A 121 4.79 -0.27 9.15
CA VAL A 121 5.70 0.89 9.00
C VAL A 121 7.07 0.60 9.57
N GLU A 122 8.13 1.19 9.02
CA GLU A 122 9.41 1.24 9.72
C GLU A 122 9.28 2.13 10.96
N MET A 123 9.96 1.75 12.05
CA MET A 123 9.84 2.43 13.34
C MET A 123 10.11 3.95 13.27
N TYR A 124 10.97 4.43 12.37
CA TYR A 124 11.25 5.85 12.23
C TYR A 124 10.03 6.68 11.79
N TRP A 125 9.02 6.06 11.14
CA TRP A 125 7.80 6.75 10.74
C TRP A 125 7.03 7.31 11.93
N SER A 126 7.01 6.59 13.06
CA SER A 126 6.31 7.04 14.26
C SER A 126 6.97 8.25 14.93
N TYR A 127 8.23 8.53 14.58
CA TYR A 127 8.98 9.72 15.01
C TYR A 127 8.98 10.81 13.92
N ASP A 128 8.08 10.76 12.94
CA ASP A 128 7.93 11.78 11.92
C ASP A 128 6.52 12.37 11.93
N ARG A 129 6.42 13.68 12.16
CA ARG A 129 5.13 14.37 12.28
C ARG A 129 4.34 14.33 10.97
N LYS A 130 5.03 14.43 9.84
CA LYS A 130 4.38 14.45 8.52
C LYS A 130 3.86 13.07 8.16
N TYR A 131 4.66 12.03 8.35
CA TYR A 131 4.20 10.66 8.08
C TYR A 131 3.07 10.23 9.01
N THR A 132 3.12 10.62 10.28
CA THR A 132 2.03 10.30 11.20
C THR A 132 0.74 10.97 10.76
N ALA A 133 0.77 12.29 10.51
CA ALA A 133 -0.41 13.06 10.13
C ALA A 133 -0.99 12.68 8.77
N ASP A 134 -0.12 12.40 7.78
CA ASP A 134 -0.53 12.22 6.39
C ASP A 134 -0.75 10.75 6.01
N ALA A 135 -0.29 9.78 6.79
CA ALA A 135 -0.42 8.36 6.41
C ALA A 135 -0.85 7.44 7.56
N MET A 136 -0.29 7.59 8.76
CA MET A 136 -0.61 6.68 9.86
C MET A 136 -1.95 6.99 10.52
N GLY A 137 -2.39 8.26 10.50
CA GLY A 137 -3.60 8.73 11.20
C GLY A 137 -4.92 8.10 10.76
N PHE A 138 -4.94 7.36 9.65
CA PHE A 138 -6.12 6.57 9.24
C PHE A 138 -6.28 5.27 10.03
N PHE A 139 -5.22 4.79 10.69
CA PHE A 139 -5.14 3.46 11.30
C PHE A 139 -4.96 3.57 12.81
N ASN A 140 -5.78 2.84 13.58
CA ASN A 140 -5.58 2.75 15.04
C ASN A 140 -4.53 1.69 15.43
N SER A 141 -4.13 0.85 14.48
CA SER A 141 -3.27 -0.31 14.70
C SER A 141 -2.11 -0.31 13.71
N GLY A 142 -0.92 -0.69 14.20
CA GLY A 142 0.27 -0.75 13.37
C GLY A 142 1.27 -1.81 13.77
N ILE A 143 2.11 -2.20 12.82
CA ILE A 143 3.21 -3.15 13.02
C ILE A 143 4.51 -2.46 12.67
N LEU A 144 5.39 -2.37 13.67
CA LEU A 144 6.65 -1.64 13.59
C LEU A 144 7.75 -2.57 13.09
N PHE A 145 8.23 -2.28 11.88
CA PHE A 145 9.37 -2.93 11.25
C PHE A 145 10.69 -2.31 11.72
N PRO A 146 11.77 -3.11 11.80
CA PRO A 146 13.11 -2.58 11.95
C PRO A 146 13.42 -1.55 10.87
N ASN A 147 14.09 -0.47 11.25
CA ASN A 147 14.50 0.56 10.31
C ASN A 147 15.56 0.01 9.36
N GLU A 148 15.30 0.07 8.06
CA GLU A 148 16.27 -0.26 7.02
C GLU A 148 16.97 1.02 6.55
N LYS A 149 16.20 2.11 6.37
CA LYS A 149 16.74 3.40 5.98
C LYS A 149 15.94 4.56 6.56
N LEU A 150 16.60 5.39 7.36
CA LEU A 150 15.99 6.57 7.97
C LEU A 150 15.80 7.67 6.92
N MET A 151 14.56 8.07 6.67
CA MET A 151 14.20 9.08 5.67
C MET A 151 13.17 10.07 6.24
N TYR A 152 13.52 10.79 7.29
CA TYR A 152 12.61 11.77 7.90
C TYR A 152 12.25 12.91 6.94
N LYS A 153 10.99 13.33 6.97
CA LYS A 153 10.48 14.58 6.41
C LYS A 153 10.37 15.67 7.48
N SER A 154 9.87 15.32 8.67
CA SER A 154 9.74 16.22 9.82
C SER A 154 9.93 15.43 11.11
N ARG A 155 11.20 15.25 11.49
CA ARG A 155 11.58 14.48 12.68
C ARG A 155 10.99 15.09 13.95
N SER A 156 10.50 14.22 14.82
CA SER A 156 10.06 14.50 16.19
C SER A 156 10.94 13.76 17.18
N ASP A 157 11.04 14.30 18.39
CA ASP A 157 11.69 13.63 19.52
C ASP A 157 10.72 12.72 20.30
N SER A 158 9.43 12.83 20.01
CA SER A 158 8.37 11.94 20.53
C SER A 158 7.83 11.04 19.43
N SER A 159 7.51 9.79 19.80
CA SER A 159 6.77 8.88 18.93
C SER A 159 5.28 9.14 19.08
N GLU A 160 4.55 9.17 17.97
CA GLU A 160 3.09 9.09 17.97
C GLU A 160 2.69 7.61 18.06
N PRO A 161 2.01 7.19 19.14
CA PRO A 161 1.66 5.78 19.33
C PRO A 161 0.41 5.42 18.54
N PHE A 162 0.40 4.22 17.96
CA PHE A 162 -0.87 3.57 17.61
C PHE A 162 -1.60 3.18 18.90
N THR A 163 -2.93 3.08 18.85
CA THR A 163 -3.71 2.48 19.95
C THR A 163 -3.28 1.03 20.19
N SER A 164 -2.96 0.31 19.12
CA SER A 164 -2.37 -1.03 19.18
C SER A 164 -1.13 -1.10 18.28
N SER A 165 0.04 -1.32 18.87
CA SER A 165 1.27 -1.55 18.10
C SER A 165 2.02 -2.78 18.57
N MET A 166 2.64 -3.50 17.63
CA MET A 166 3.58 -4.56 17.96
C MET A 166 4.89 -4.40 17.20
N TYR A 167 5.97 -4.87 17.81
CA TYR A 167 7.27 -4.99 17.15
C TYR A 167 7.32 -6.24 16.29
N SER A 168 8.26 -6.22 15.35
CA SER A 168 8.46 -7.34 14.44
C SER A 168 9.90 -7.81 14.38
N LEU A 169 10.07 -9.08 14.03
CA LEU A 169 11.36 -9.74 13.85
C LEU A 169 11.33 -10.54 12.55
N LYS A 170 12.41 -10.45 11.76
CA LYS A 170 12.60 -11.32 10.60
C LYS A 170 12.80 -12.75 11.09
N MET A 171 12.15 -13.74 10.45
CA MET A 171 12.35 -15.15 10.83
C MET A 171 13.83 -15.56 10.75
N SER A 172 14.57 -15.04 9.75
CA SER A 172 16.00 -15.30 9.60
C SER A 172 16.82 -14.90 10.83
N PHE A 173 16.44 -13.83 11.54
CA PHE A 173 17.07 -13.43 12.80
C PHE A 173 16.78 -14.44 13.91
N LEU A 174 15.52 -14.87 14.05
CA LEU A 174 15.12 -15.86 15.05
C LEU A 174 15.80 -17.22 14.88
N LYS A 175 16.21 -17.57 13.66
CA LYS A 175 16.95 -18.81 13.35
C LYS A 175 18.42 -18.79 13.80
N GLN A 176 18.99 -17.62 14.07
CA GLN A 176 20.40 -17.51 14.48
C GLN A 176 20.63 -18.00 15.93
N PHE A 177 19.57 -18.08 16.72
CA PHE A 177 19.64 -18.53 18.11
C PHE A 177 19.53 -20.04 18.17
N LYS A 178 20.54 -20.71 18.75
CA LYS A 178 20.50 -22.15 19.04
C LYS A 178 19.34 -22.43 19.98
N ARG A 179 18.42 -23.32 19.57
CA ARG A 179 17.26 -23.74 20.36
C ARG A 179 17.50 -25.14 20.90
N SER A 180 17.19 -25.38 22.16
CA SER A 180 17.22 -26.73 22.74
C SER A 180 15.94 -27.54 22.43
N GLY A 181 14.99 -26.99 21.67
CA GLY A 181 13.72 -27.64 21.31
C GLY A 181 13.01 -27.01 20.11
N LYS A 182 11.88 -27.60 19.70
CA LYS A 182 11.06 -27.19 18.55
C LYS A 182 10.17 -25.98 18.80
N ALA A 183 9.80 -25.71 20.06
CA ALA A 183 8.99 -24.56 20.44
C ALA A 183 9.85 -23.29 20.59
N LEU A 184 9.36 -22.17 20.05
CA LEU A 184 9.82 -20.86 20.51
C LEU A 184 9.29 -20.65 21.92
N GLY A 185 10.16 -20.22 22.84
CA GLY A 185 9.70 -19.71 24.13
C GLY A 185 8.75 -18.53 23.91
N GLU A 186 7.80 -18.35 24.82
CA GLU A 186 6.85 -17.24 24.72
C GLU A 186 7.57 -15.90 24.67
N PHE A 187 7.15 -15.04 23.73
CA PHE A 187 7.61 -13.67 23.71
C PHE A 187 7.03 -12.89 24.90
N PRO A 188 7.76 -11.89 25.43
CA PRO A 188 7.28 -11.09 26.56
C PRO A 188 6.10 -10.17 26.20
N MET A 189 5.78 -9.99 24.92
CA MET A 189 4.71 -9.13 24.41
C MET A 189 4.20 -9.66 23.06
N ASN A 190 3.17 -9.01 22.50
CA ASN A 190 2.74 -9.29 21.13
C ASN A 190 3.88 -9.06 20.14
N MET A 191 4.10 -10.02 19.25
CA MET A 191 5.21 -9.99 18.30
C MET A 191 4.77 -10.42 16.91
N ALA A 192 5.31 -9.75 15.90
CA ALA A 192 5.17 -10.14 14.52
C ALA A 192 6.42 -10.85 14.01
N ILE A 193 6.27 -12.03 13.41
CA ILE A 193 7.33 -12.72 12.68
C ILE A 193 7.14 -12.44 11.20
N THR A 194 8.16 -11.88 10.55
CA THR A 194 8.05 -11.40 9.17
C THR A 194 8.88 -12.22 8.20
N TYR A 195 8.32 -12.42 7.01
CA TYR A 195 8.99 -12.79 5.78
C TYR A 195 8.78 -11.67 4.76
N ASP A 196 9.74 -11.44 3.87
CA ASP A 196 9.44 -10.75 2.62
C ASP A 196 8.74 -11.73 1.68
N PHE A 197 7.84 -11.25 0.82
CA PHE A 197 7.12 -12.11 -0.10
C PHE A 197 8.11 -12.86 -1.02
N PHE A 198 7.96 -14.19 -1.06
CA PHE A 198 8.91 -15.06 -1.75
C PHE A 198 8.95 -14.74 -3.24
N LYS A 199 10.14 -14.85 -3.85
CA LYS A 199 10.32 -14.69 -5.29
C LYS A 199 10.25 -16.01 -6.04
N ASP A 200 10.46 -17.11 -5.33
CA ASP A 200 10.55 -18.47 -5.86
C ASP A 200 9.58 -19.41 -5.13
N LYS A 201 9.00 -20.37 -5.85
CA LYS A 201 8.08 -21.37 -5.30
C LYS A 201 8.75 -22.29 -4.28
N THR A 202 9.99 -22.69 -4.53
CA THR A 202 10.78 -23.54 -3.63
C THR A 202 10.99 -22.86 -2.27
N GLN A 203 11.29 -21.56 -2.28
CA GLN A 203 11.46 -20.78 -1.05
C GLN A 203 10.15 -20.68 -0.26
N LEU A 204 9.02 -20.50 -0.97
CA LEU A 204 7.69 -20.51 -0.36
C LEU A 204 7.38 -21.87 0.27
N ASP A 205 7.55 -22.95 -0.49
CA ASP A 205 7.25 -24.32 -0.02
C ASP A 205 8.10 -24.69 1.20
N GLN A 206 9.40 -24.37 1.17
CA GLN A 206 10.29 -24.57 2.31
C GLN A 206 9.86 -23.75 3.53
N ALA A 207 9.54 -22.46 3.35
CA ALA A 207 9.15 -21.61 4.46
C ALA A 207 7.81 -22.05 5.08
N VAL A 208 6.84 -22.47 4.27
CA VAL A 208 5.57 -23.03 4.76
C VAL A 208 5.83 -24.31 5.54
N GLN A 209 6.63 -25.24 5.00
CA GLN A 209 6.95 -26.49 5.69
C GLN A 209 7.63 -26.23 7.03
N GLU A 210 8.59 -25.29 7.07
CA GLU A 210 9.23 -24.86 8.30
C GLU A 210 8.24 -24.27 9.31
N LEU A 211 7.24 -23.51 8.86
CA LEU A 211 6.22 -22.94 9.75
C LEU A 211 5.33 -24.04 10.34
N VAL A 212 4.92 -25.02 9.54
CA VAL A 212 4.16 -26.19 9.98
C VAL A 212 4.96 -27.04 10.99
N ASP A 213 6.25 -27.22 10.72
CA ASP A 213 7.14 -27.97 11.61
C ASP A 213 7.55 -27.16 12.86
N SER A 214 7.42 -25.84 12.80
CA SER A 214 7.63 -24.95 13.93
C SER A 214 6.45 -25.06 14.87
N TRP A 215 6.68 -25.39 16.14
CA TRP A 215 5.63 -25.42 17.16
C TRP A 215 5.23 -24.01 17.61
N ILE A 216 5.15 -23.07 16.68
CA ILE A 216 4.74 -21.68 16.91
C ILE A 216 3.24 -21.59 16.64
N THR A 217 2.47 -21.17 17.64
CA THR A 217 1.06 -20.85 17.44
C THR A 217 0.93 -19.41 16.97
N PHE A 218 0.34 -19.23 15.79
CA PHE A 218 0.04 -17.91 15.25
C PHE A 218 -1.40 -17.53 15.56
N ALA A 219 -1.60 -16.33 16.10
CA ALA A 219 -2.91 -15.78 16.37
C ALA A 219 -3.49 -15.12 15.10
N ASP A 220 -4.82 -15.14 14.99
CA ASP A 220 -5.52 -14.45 13.92
C ASP A 220 -5.71 -12.97 14.29
N TYR A 221 -5.17 -12.09 13.46
CA TYR A 221 -5.21 -10.64 13.66
C TYR A 221 -6.65 -10.11 13.72
N LYS A 222 -7.61 -10.78 13.05
CA LYS A 222 -9.03 -10.38 13.04
C LYS A 222 -9.72 -10.47 14.42
N TYR A 223 -9.12 -11.15 15.40
CA TYR A 223 -9.69 -11.20 16.75
C TYR A 223 -9.42 -9.93 17.55
N GLY A 224 -8.33 -9.22 17.24
CA GLY A 224 -8.02 -7.93 17.83
C GLY A 224 -9.03 -6.85 17.40
N TYR A 225 -9.18 -5.82 18.22
CA TYR A 225 -9.91 -4.63 17.77
C TYR A 225 -9.02 -3.78 16.89
N HIS A 226 -9.43 -3.64 15.64
CA HIS A 226 -8.76 -2.84 14.62
C HIS A 226 -9.77 -1.91 13.97
N GLU A 227 -9.36 -0.68 13.67
CA GLU A 227 -10.17 0.32 13.00
C GLU A 227 -9.32 1.12 12.03
N VAL A 228 -9.84 1.27 10.81
CA VAL A 228 -9.30 2.13 9.77
C VAL A 228 -10.41 3.06 9.30
N ARG A 229 -10.16 4.36 9.29
CA ARG A 229 -11.19 5.36 8.97
C ARG A 229 -10.70 6.40 7.99
N THR A 230 -11.35 6.50 6.84
CA THR A 230 -11.25 7.60 5.88
C THR A 230 -12.48 8.51 6.01
N GLN A 231 -12.61 9.54 5.16
CA GLN A 231 -13.85 10.31 5.10
C GLN A 231 -15.02 9.48 4.52
N ALA A 232 -14.74 8.56 3.60
CA ALA A 232 -15.77 7.78 2.91
C ALA A 232 -16.09 6.45 3.60
N ASN A 233 -15.12 5.83 4.25
CA ASN A 233 -15.21 4.45 4.72
C ASN A 233 -14.74 4.30 6.19
N THR A 234 -15.42 3.41 6.91
CA THR A 234 -14.99 2.90 8.21
C THR A 234 -14.85 1.38 8.13
N ILE A 235 -13.63 0.88 8.27
CA ILE A 235 -13.31 -0.54 8.29
C ILE A 235 -12.97 -0.93 9.72
N SER A 236 -13.51 -2.05 10.19
CA SER A 236 -13.17 -2.54 11.52
C SER A 236 -13.10 -4.07 11.60
N SER A 237 -12.38 -4.54 12.60
CA SER A 237 -12.33 -5.94 12.98
C SER A 237 -12.43 -6.12 14.48
N ARG A 238 -13.11 -7.19 14.89
CA ARG A 238 -13.26 -7.60 16.30
C ARG A 238 -13.78 -9.04 16.34
N ASN A 239 -13.24 -9.87 17.23
CA ASN A 239 -13.73 -11.24 17.48
C ASN A 239 -13.82 -12.10 16.20
N GLY A 240 -12.90 -11.91 15.25
CA GLY A 240 -12.85 -12.65 13.99
C GLY A 240 -13.77 -12.10 12.89
N SER A 241 -14.63 -11.12 13.19
CA SER A 241 -15.47 -10.46 12.20
C SER A 241 -14.74 -9.31 11.49
N LEU A 242 -15.10 -9.08 10.23
CA LEU A 242 -14.65 -7.96 9.40
C LEU A 242 -15.86 -7.15 8.96
N LEU A 243 -15.79 -5.84 9.16
CA LEU A 243 -16.87 -4.91 8.84
C LEU A 243 -16.34 -3.78 7.95
N ILE A 244 -17.07 -3.45 6.90
CA ILE A 244 -16.88 -2.23 6.09
C ILE A 244 -18.19 -1.44 6.15
N ASN A 245 -18.13 -0.21 6.65
CA ASN A 245 -19.28 0.67 6.87
C ASN A 245 -20.39 0.02 7.70
N GLY A 246 -20.01 -0.81 8.69
CA GLY A 246 -20.93 -1.55 9.55
C GLY A 246 -21.54 -2.81 8.93
N HIS A 247 -21.23 -3.12 7.67
CA HIS A 247 -21.67 -4.34 7.00
C HIS A 247 -20.59 -5.42 7.04
N ASN A 248 -20.98 -6.67 7.29
CA ASN A 248 -20.04 -7.79 7.29
C ASN A 248 -19.42 -7.98 5.90
N VAL A 249 -18.10 -8.16 5.88
CA VAL A 249 -17.39 -8.56 4.66
C VAL A 249 -17.74 -10.00 4.35
N ASP A 250 -18.24 -10.23 3.14
CA ASP A 250 -18.56 -11.57 2.65
C ASP A 250 -17.28 -12.30 2.23
N LEU A 251 -16.79 -13.18 3.11
CA LEU A 251 -15.62 -14.02 2.89
C LEU A 251 -15.93 -15.28 2.05
N ASN A 252 -17.22 -15.58 1.82
CA ASN A 252 -17.65 -16.78 1.09
C ASN A 252 -17.93 -16.49 -0.40
N ASN A 253 -17.91 -15.22 -0.81
CA ASN A 253 -18.20 -14.88 -2.20
C ASN A 253 -17.10 -15.39 -3.13
N SER A 254 -17.49 -16.18 -4.13
CA SER A 254 -16.59 -16.76 -5.12
C SER A 254 -15.77 -15.68 -5.82
N VAL A 255 -14.46 -15.73 -5.66
CA VAL A 255 -13.49 -14.83 -6.31
C VAL A 255 -13.76 -14.82 -7.82
N LYS A 256 -13.88 -13.61 -8.39
CA LYS A 256 -14.17 -13.49 -9.82
C LYS A 256 -12.89 -13.78 -10.60
N SER A 257 -12.89 -14.85 -11.39
CA SER A 257 -11.79 -15.14 -12.31
C SER A 257 -11.75 -14.06 -13.40
N ILE A 258 -10.77 -13.18 -13.35
CA ILE A 258 -10.51 -12.20 -14.39
C ILE A 258 -9.59 -12.87 -15.42
N SER A 259 -10.16 -13.21 -16.58
CA SER A 259 -9.45 -13.86 -17.70
C SER A 259 -8.10 -13.21 -18.02
N SER A 260 -7.08 -14.03 -18.27
CA SER A 260 -5.75 -13.61 -18.75
C SER A 260 -5.79 -12.91 -20.11
N ASP A 261 -6.86 -13.13 -20.87
CA ASP A 261 -7.00 -12.72 -22.28
C ASP A 261 -7.80 -11.43 -22.42
N TYR A 262 -7.82 -10.59 -21.37
CA TYR A 262 -8.47 -9.30 -21.41
C TYR A 262 -7.64 -8.34 -22.26
N THR A 263 -7.88 -8.35 -23.57
CA THR A 263 -7.46 -7.29 -24.47
C THR A 263 -8.11 -6.02 -23.94
N TYR A 264 -7.29 -5.11 -23.43
CA TYR A 264 -7.72 -3.76 -23.12
C TYR A 264 -8.40 -3.21 -24.38
N ARG A 265 -9.74 -3.11 -24.36
CA ARG A 265 -10.36 -2.06 -25.14
C ARG A 265 -9.87 -0.81 -24.46
N GLN A 266 -8.79 -0.23 -25.01
CA GLN A 266 -8.59 1.20 -24.94
C GLN A 266 -9.99 1.77 -25.07
N GLU A 267 -10.49 2.43 -24.03
CA GLU A 267 -11.51 3.45 -24.27
C GLU A 267 -11.02 4.16 -25.51
N GLU A 268 -11.81 4.08 -26.59
CA GLU A 268 -11.47 4.62 -27.89
C GLU A 268 -10.73 5.90 -27.61
N GLN A 269 -9.51 6.05 -28.15
CA GLN A 269 -8.84 7.33 -28.11
C GLN A 269 -9.87 8.35 -28.55
N LYS A 270 -10.51 9.05 -27.60
CA LYS A 270 -11.28 10.24 -27.87
C LYS A 270 -10.20 11.17 -28.31
N SER A 271 -10.01 11.16 -29.62
CA SER A 271 -8.78 11.61 -30.18
C SER A 271 -8.69 13.06 -29.78
N PHE A 272 -7.66 13.39 -28.99
CA PHE A 272 -7.41 14.78 -28.66
C PHE A 272 -7.21 15.59 -29.95
N THR A 273 -7.13 14.98 -31.13
CA THR A 273 -7.21 15.63 -32.44
C THR A 273 -8.44 16.54 -32.58
N ALA A 274 -9.59 16.28 -31.95
CA ALA A 274 -10.71 17.22 -32.00
C ALA A 274 -10.45 18.50 -31.17
N LEU A 275 -9.93 18.34 -29.94
CA LEU A 275 -9.60 19.47 -29.06
C LEU A 275 -8.32 20.21 -29.50
N PHE A 276 -7.30 19.49 -29.97
CA PHE A 276 -6.08 20.03 -30.55
C PHE A 276 -6.31 20.65 -31.93
N ASN A 277 -7.22 20.16 -32.79
CA ASN A 277 -7.50 20.85 -34.07
C ASN A 277 -8.17 22.21 -33.86
N VAL A 278 -9.04 22.34 -32.85
CA VAL A 278 -9.64 23.64 -32.52
C VAL A 278 -8.57 24.59 -31.97
N GLN A 279 -7.71 24.10 -31.07
CA GLN A 279 -6.62 24.91 -30.49
C GLN A 279 -5.57 25.30 -31.54
N ASN A 280 -5.16 24.36 -32.39
CA ASN A 280 -4.17 24.59 -33.45
C ASN A 280 -4.72 25.51 -34.55
N LYS A 281 -6.02 25.46 -34.87
CA LYS A 281 -6.67 26.40 -35.80
C LYS A 281 -6.73 27.83 -35.26
N ILE A 282 -6.94 28.01 -33.95
CA ILE A 282 -6.89 29.32 -33.30
C ILE A 282 -5.46 29.89 -33.36
N PHE A 283 -4.44 29.10 -33.01
CA PHE A 283 -3.04 29.53 -33.10
C PHE A 283 -2.62 29.87 -34.54
N ILE A 284 -2.98 29.04 -35.52
CA ILE A 284 -2.68 29.30 -36.94
C ILE A 284 -3.34 30.59 -37.41
N THR A 285 -4.60 30.84 -37.03
CA THR A 285 -5.32 32.06 -37.41
C THR A 285 -4.66 33.30 -36.80
N PHE A 286 -4.21 33.21 -35.54
CA PHE A 286 -3.52 34.31 -34.86
C PHE A 286 -2.14 34.61 -35.48
N ILE A 287 -1.38 33.57 -35.84
CA ILE A 287 -0.09 33.70 -36.55
C ILE A 287 -0.29 34.29 -37.95
N LEU A 288 -1.33 33.89 -38.67
CA LEU A 288 -1.61 34.43 -40.00
C LEU A 288 -1.99 35.91 -39.93
N MET A 289 -2.81 36.30 -38.95
CA MET A 289 -3.23 37.68 -38.75
C MET A 289 -2.03 38.58 -38.36
N THR A 290 -1.13 38.09 -37.51
CA THR A 290 0.10 38.82 -37.15
C THR A 290 1.07 38.94 -38.32
N LEU A 291 1.24 37.89 -39.14
CA LEU A 291 2.05 37.97 -40.37
C LEU A 291 1.50 38.97 -41.38
N ILE A 292 0.18 39.03 -41.57
CA ILE A 292 -0.46 40.02 -42.44
C ILE A 292 -0.22 41.45 -41.92
N ALA A 293 -0.39 41.66 -40.61
CA ALA A 293 -0.12 42.97 -40.00
C ALA A 293 1.34 43.39 -40.20
N PHE A 294 2.29 42.48 -39.97
CA PHE A 294 3.72 42.73 -40.24
C PHE A 294 3.99 43.02 -41.71
N GLY A 295 3.37 42.27 -42.63
CA GLY A 295 3.48 42.52 -44.07
C GLY A 295 2.99 43.92 -44.46
N ILE A 296 1.86 44.36 -43.91
CA ILE A 296 1.33 45.71 -44.14
C ILE A 296 2.30 46.77 -43.61
N PHE A 297 2.85 46.58 -42.39
CA PHE A 297 3.84 47.50 -41.84
C PHE A 297 5.11 47.58 -42.68
N ILE A 298 5.59 46.45 -43.21
CA ILE A 298 6.75 46.42 -44.12
C ILE A 298 6.44 47.16 -45.43
N ILE A 299 5.25 46.97 -46.02
CA ILE A 299 4.87 47.66 -47.26
C ILE A 299 4.75 49.17 -47.04
N ILE A 300 4.10 49.60 -45.95
CA ILE A 300 3.98 51.02 -45.59
C ILE A 300 5.37 51.60 -45.31
N GLY A 301 6.20 50.91 -44.53
CA GLY A 301 7.57 51.29 -44.23
C GLY A 301 8.42 51.42 -45.48
N HIS A 302 8.33 50.46 -46.40
CA HIS A 302 9.05 50.48 -47.68
C HIS A 302 8.56 51.64 -48.57
N ARG A 303 7.25 51.89 -48.63
CA ARG A 303 6.67 52.99 -49.43
C ARG A 303 7.06 54.36 -48.87
N LEU A 304 7.09 54.52 -47.55
CA LEU A 304 7.56 55.73 -46.87
C LEU A 304 9.07 55.93 -47.03
N TYR A 305 9.86 54.86 -46.91
CA TYR A 305 11.29 54.88 -47.12
C TYR A 305 11.63 55.30 -48.55
N LYS A 306 10.94 54.73 -49.55
CA LYS A 306 11.12 55.09 -50.96
C LYS A 306 10.73 56.56 -51.22
N ARG A 307 9.65 57.07 -50.61
CA ARG A 307 9.24 58.48 -50.71
C ARG A 307 10.22 59.48 -50.07
N LYS A 308 11.00 59.04 -49.08
CA LYS A 308 11.93 59.88 -48.33
C LYS A 308 13.34 59.92 -48.94
N TYR A 309 13.78 58.83 -49.59
CA TYR A 309 15.16 58.67 -50.06
C TYR A 309 15.32 58.52 -51.58
N PHE A 310 14.24 58.32 -52.33
CA PHE A 310 14.25 58.38 -53.79
C PHE A 310 13.32 59.50 -54.25
N LYS A 311 13.92 60.66 -54.55
CA LYS A 311 13.37 61.67 -55.46
C LYS A 311 13.75 61.28 -56.88
#